data_AF-A0A7C1XBD1-F1
#
_entry.id   AF-A0A7C1XBD1-F1
#
_cell.length_a   1.000
_cell.length_b   1.000
_cell.length_c   1.000
_cell.angle_alpha   90.00
_cell.angle_beta   90.00
_cell.angle_gamma   90.00
#
_symmetry.space_group_name_H-M   'P 1'
#
loop_
_entity.id
_entity.type
_entity.pdbx_description
1 polymer ?
#
loop_
_entity_poly.entity_id
_entity_poly.type
_entity_poly.pdbx_seq_one_letter_code
_entity_poly.pdbx_strand_id
1 'polypeptide(L)' 'MSDVLKSEKREIRERVWKLLVERGVARPPFPTRGRIPNFVDSERAAALLVRSKVFRHAE' A
#
# COMPACT_ATOMS: atom_id res chain seq x y z
N MET A 1 8.94 9.30 -22.30
CA MET A 1 9.05 9.74 -20.88
C MET A 1 7.91 9.19 -20.03
N SER A 2 6.65 9.41 -20.42
CA SER A 2 5.45 8.93 -19.70
C SER A 2 5.40 7.40 -19.55
N ASP A 3 5.79 6.66 -20.58
CA ASP A 3 5.70 5.18 -20.54
C ASP A 3 6.78 4.53 -19.69
N VAL A 4 7.96 5.17 -19.57
CA VAL A 4 9.02 4.78 -18.63
C VAL A 4 8.54 4.96 -17.18
N LEU A 5 7.92 6.10 -16.86
CA LEU A 5 7.34 6.33 -15.52
C LEU A 5 6.21 5.34 -15.19
N LYS A 6 5.43 4.92 -16.19
CA LYS A 6 4.39 3.88 -16.01
C LYS A 6 5.01 2.52 -15.71
N SER A 7 6.09 2.14 -16.38
CA SER A 7 6.77 0.87 -16.16
C SER A 7 7.44 0.83 -14.79
N GLU A 8 8.16 1.88 -14.38
CA GLU A 8 8.78 1.97 -13.06
C GLU A 8 7.76 1.87 -11.92
N LYS A 9 6.64 2.61 -12.02
CA LYS A 9 5.54 2.50 -11.06
C LYS A 9 4.96 1.08 -11.03
N ARG A 10 4.90 0.38 -12.17
CA ARG A 10 4.43 -0.99 -12.23
C ARG A 10 5.40 -1.94 -11.54
N GLU A 11 6.70 -1.80 -11.79
CA GLU A 11 7.75 -2.60 -11.15
C GLU A 11 7.73 -2.46 -9.63
N ILE A 12 7.59 -1.23 -9.12
CA ILE A 12 7.46 -0.98 -7.69
C ILE A 12 6.23 -1.70 -7.12
N ARG A 13 5.07 -1.61 -7.78
CA ARG A 13 3.85 -2.30 -7.32
C ARG A 13 4.02 -3.82 -7.31
N GLU A 14 4.61 -4.40 -8.35
CA GLU A 14 4.89 -5.84 -8.42
C GLU A 14 5.81 -6.28 -7.28
N ARG A 15 6.86 -5.51 -6.99
CA ARG A 15 7.77 -5.76 -5.87
C ARG A 15 7.06 -5.68 -4.53
N VAL A 16 6.24 -4.66 -4.30
CA VAL A 16 5.50 -4.49 -3.04
C VAL A 16 4.47 -5.61 -2.85
N TRP A 17 3.70 -5.96 -3.88
CA TRP A 17 2.75 -7.07 -3.81
C TRP A 17 3.44 -8.40 -3.48
N LYS A 18 4.59 -8.68 -4.11
CA LYS A 18 5.40 -9.86 -3.82
C LYS A 18 5.88 -9.89 -2.37
N LEU A 19 6.46 -8.78 -1.88
CA LEU A 19 6.97 -8.68 -0.51
C LEU A 19 5.89 -8.86 0.56
N LEU A 20 4.68 -8.34 0.34
CA LEU A 20 3.58 -8.48 1.29
C LEU A 20 3.18 -9.95 1.47
N VAL A 21 3.14 -10.72 0.39
CA VAL A 21 2.81 -12.15 0.42
C VAL A 21 3.98 -12.97 0.99
N GLU A 22 5.21 -12.75 0.50
CA GLU A 22 6.41 -13.48 0.95
C GLU A 22 6.70 -13.30 2.45
N ARG A 23 6.39 -12.12 2.99
CA ARG A 23 6.56 -11.84 4.43
C ARG A 23 5.37 -12.24 5.28
N GLY A 24 4.32 -12.81 4.69
CA GLY A 24 3.10 -13.23 5.41
C GLY A 24 2.32 -12.07 6.04
N VAL A 25 2.51 -10.84 5.55
CA VAL A 25 1.87 -9.63 6.10
C VAL A 25 0.69 -9.15 5.26
N ALA A 26 0.42 -9.76 4.11
CA ALA A 26 -0.76 -9.46 3.32
C ALA A 26 -2.04 -9.89 4.06
N ARG A 27 -3.09 -9.07 4.00
CA ARG A 27 -4.43 -9.40 4.52
C ARG A 27 -5.45 -9.53 3.39
N PRO A 28 -6.59 -10.22 3.61
CA PRO A 28 -7.67 -10.28 2.64
C PRO A 28 -8.09 -8.87 2.15
N PRO A 29 -8.51 -8.74 0.88
CA PRO A 29 -8.83 -9.83 -0.06
C PRO A 29 -7.64 -10.32 -0.91
N PHE A 30 -7.50 -11.64 -1.06
CA PHE A 30 -6.51 -12.28 -1.93
C PHE A 30 -7.07 -12.58 -3.33
N PRO A 31 -6.24 -12.62 -4.40
CA PRO A 31 -4.80 -12.27 -4.43
C PRO A 31 -4.54 -10.76 -4.29
N THR A 32 -3.36 -10.39 -3.76
CA THR A 32 -2.96 -8.99 -3.53
C THR A 32 -2.62 -8.25 -4.83
N ARG A 33 -2.07 -8.97 -5.83
CA ARG A 33 -1.63 -8.41 -7.11
C ARG A 33 -2.78 -7.74 -7.84
N GLY A 34 -2.54 -6.54 -8.38
CA GLY A 34 -3.55 -5.76 -9.10
C GLY A 34 -4.55 -5.01 -8.22
N ARG A 35 -4.41 -5.07 -6.89
CA ARG A 35 -5.32 -4.42 -5.92
C ARG A 35 -4.56 -3.41 -5.05
N ILE A 36 -5.30 -2.53 -4.37
CA ILE A 36 -4.77 -1.77 -3.24
C ILE A 36 -4.55 -2.78 -2.10
N PRO A 37 -3.30 -3.05 -1.68
CA PRO A 37 -3.02 -4.10 -0.72
C PRO A 37 -3.54 -3.74 0.67
N ASN A 38 -4.20 -4.69 1.33
CA ASN A 38 -4.35 -4.68 2.79
C ASN A 38 -3.18 -5.43 3.43
N PHE A 39 -2.82 -5.07 4.65
CA PHE A 39 -1.63 -5.57 5.33
C PHE A 39 -1.83 -5.63 6.85
N VAL A 40 -1.01 -6.43 7.54
CA VAL A 40 -0.91 -6.45 9.00
C VAL A 40 -0.55 -5.06 9.50
N ASP A 41 -1.17 -4.62 10.60
CA ASP A 41 -1.04 -3.27 11.17
C ASP A 41 -1.64 -2.13 10.32
N SER A 42 -2.49 -2.43 9.33
CA SER A 42 -3.22 -1.38 8.58
C SER A 42 -4.09 -0.51 9.49
N GLU A 43 -4.69 -1.08 10.54
CA GLU A 43 -5.42 -0.33 11.58
C GLU A 43 -4.52 0.64 12.36
N ARG A 44 -3.30 0.21 12.70
CA ARG A 44 -2.32 1.07 13.36
C ARG A 44 -1.88 2.20 12.44
N ALA A 45 -1.67 1.93 11.15
CA ALA A 45 -1.37 2.96 10.16
C ALA A 45 -2.51 3.97 10.04
N ALA A 46 -3.76 3.51 10.03
CA ALA A 46 -4.94 4.37 10.05
C ALA A 46 -5.00 5.24 11.32
N ALA A 47 -4.72 4.67 12.49
CA ALA A 47 -4.67 5.42 13.74
C ALA A 47 -3.59 6.52 13.73
N LEU A 48 -2.43 6.27 13.12
CA LEU A 48 -1.38 7.28 12.93
C LEU A 48 -1.83 8.39 11.97
N LEU A 49 -2.49 8.04 10.86
CA LEU A 49 -3.03 9.01 9.92
C LEU A 49 -4.02 9.95 10.60
N VAL A 50 -5.00 9.40 11.34
CA VAL A 50 -6.03 10.18 12.05
C VAL A 50 -5.42 11.11 13.11
N ARG A 51 -4.31 10.71 13.74
CA ARG A 51 -3.59 11.54 14.73
C ARG A 51 -2.73 12.64 14.10
N SER A 52 -2.44 12.55 12.81
CA SER A 52 -1.57 13.52 12.14
C SER A 52 -2.19 14.93 12.13
N LYS A 53 -1.34 15.96 12.19
CA LYS A 53 -1.83 17.35 12.09
C LYS A 53 -2.54 17.57 10.74
N VAL A 54 -1.98 17.06 9.65
CA VAL A 54 -2.56 17.19 8.30
C VAL A 54 -4.00 16.68 8.28
N PHE A 55 -4.25 15.48 8.83
CA PHE A 55 -5.61 14.93 8.88
C PHE A 55 -6.54 15.74 9.79
N ARG A 56 -6.06 16.19 10.96
CA ARG A 56 -6.88 16.94 11.92
C ARG A 56 -7.25 18.36 11.48
N HIS A 57 -6.56 18.93 10.49
CA HIS A 57 -6.81 20.29 9.99
C HIS A 57 -7.25 20.27 8.52
N ALA A 58 -7.78 19.14 8.04
CA ALA A 58 -8.18 18.95 6.65
C ALA A 58 -9.60 19.46 6.33
N GLU A 59 -10.27 20.16 7.26
CA GLU A 59 -11.54 20.86 7.02
C GLU A 59 -11.35 22.12 6.16
#